data_AF-A0A2K3LTP3-F1
#
_entry.id   AF-A0A2K3LTP3-F1
#
_cell.length_a   1.000
_cell.length_b   1.000
_cell.length_c   1.000
_cell.angle_alpha   90.00
_cell.angle_beta   90.00
_cell.angle_gamma   90.00
#
_symmetry.space_group_name_H-M   'P 1'
#
loop_
_entity.id
_entity.type
_entity.pdbx_description
1 polymer ?
#
loop_
_entity_poly.entity_id
_entity_poly.type
_entity_poly.pdbx_seq_one_letter_code
_entity_poly.pdbx_strand_id
1 'polypeptide(L)'
;AQAIGEGGTNYIIDNLKMKFVYDYMFHLLNSYAKLLRFKPEIPKGAVEICAESMACSLRGARKNFMVESMVLSPSDTPPCTMPPPYTIESLQQFLQEKENLIGQVKTRAMNKEL
;
A
#
# COMPACT_ATOMS: atom_id res chain seq x y z
N ALA A 1 26.32 -8.90 3.03
CA ALA A 1 25.38 -7.80 3.36
C ALA A 1 24.98 -7.03 2.10
N GLN A 2 25.94 -6.62 1.25
CA GLN A 2 25.71 -5.85 0.03
C GLN A 2 24.62 -6.42 -0.90
N ALA A 3 24.70 -7.70 -1.30
CA ALA A 3 23.69 -8.31 -2.16
C ALA A 3 22.25 -8.27 -1.59
N ILE A 4 22.11 -8.36 -0.26
CA ILE A 4 20.80 -8.26 0.41
C ILE A 4 20.32 -6.80 0.38
N GLY A 5 21.21 -5.84 0.60
CA GLY A 5 20.89 -4.41 0.52
C GLY A 5 20.51 -3.96 -0.89
N GLU A 6 21.24 -4.42 -1.91
CA GLU A 6 20.92 -4.19 -3.32
C GLU A 6 19.58 -4.84 -3.70
N GLY A 7 19.35 -6.09 -3.29
CA GLY A 7 18.07 -6.78 -3.49
C GLY A 7 16.88 -6.05 -2.86
N GLY A 8 17.03 -5.56 -1.63
CA GLY A 8 16.01 -4.76 -0.95
C GLY A 8 15.75 -3.43 -1.65
N THR A 9 16.80 -2.75 -2.10
CA THR A 9 16.69 -1.47 -2.82
C THR A 9 15.96 -1.65 -4.15
N ASN A 10 16.34 -2.65 -4.94
CA ASN A 10 15.69 -2.96 -6.22
C ASN A 10 14.22 -3.32 -6.01
N TYR A 11 13.90 -4.09 -4.97
CA TYR A 11 12.51 -4.42 -4.65
C TYR A 11 11.66 -3.18 -4.39
N ILE A 12 12.16 -2.22 -3.60
CA ILE A 12 11.45 -0.96 -3.31
C ILE A 12 11.26 -0.13 -4.57
N ILE A 13 12.32 0.00 -5.38
CA ILE A 13 12.26 0.75 -6.64
C ILE A 13 11.23 0.13 -7.58
N ASP A 14 11.19 -1.19 -7.69
CA ASP A 14 10.34 -1.89 -8.66
C ASP A 14 8.91 -2.07 -8.17
N ASN A 15 8.69 -2.37 -6.89
CA ASN A 15 7.42 -2.84 -6.34
C ASN A 15 6.76 -1.85 -5.37
N LEU A 16 7.46 -0.81 -4.91
CA LEU A 16 6.90 0.20 -4.00
C LEU A 16 6.81 1.59 -4.66
N LYS A 17 6.56 1.62 -5.97
CA LYS A 17 6.31 2.85 -6.72
C LYS A 17 5.04 3.52 -6.22
N MET A 18 5.01 4.86 -6.18
CA MET A 18 3.82 5.63 -5.76
C MET A 18 2.56 5.27 -6.56
N LYS A 19 2.71 4.90 -7.85
CA LYS A 19 1.62 4.36 -8.67
C LYS A 19 0.94 3.16 -7.99
N PHE A 20 1.72 2.20 -7.49
CA PHE A 20 1.18 1.01 -6.83
C PHE A 20 0.57 1.32 -5.47
N VAL A 21 1.11 2.31 -4.74
CA VAL A 21 0.48 2.79 -3.49
C VAL A 21 -0.92 3.35 -3.78
N TYR A 22 -1.05 4.19 -4.82
CA TYR A 22 -2.34 4.75 -5.20
C TYR A 22 -3.32 3.71 -5.75
N ASP A 23 -2.85 2.80 -6.61
CA ASP A 23 -3.65 1.67 -7.11
C ASP A 23 -4.16 0.81 -5.93
N TYR A 24 -3.29 0.48 -4.97
CA TYR A 24 -3.66 -0.28 -3.78
C TYR A 24 -4.70 0.44 -2.93
N MET A 25 -4.52 1.74 -2.63
CA MET A 25 -5.49 2.52 -1.87
C MET A 25 -6.86 2.56 -2.56
N PHE A 26 -6.88 2.75 -3.88
CA PHE A 26 -8.11 2.73 -4.67
C PHE A 26 -8.82 1.37 -4.59
N HIS A 27 -8.09 0.27 -4.81
CA HIS A 27 -8.67 -1.08 -4.72
C HIS A 27 -9.18 -1.40 -3.32
N LEU A 28 -8.44 -1.02 -2.27
CA LEU A 28 -8.81 -1.25 -0.88
C LEU A 28 -10.11 -0.51 -0.52
N LEU A 29 -10.17 0.80 -0.79
CA LEU A 29 -11.34 1.61 -0.45
C LEU A 29 -12.58 1.17 -1.24
N ASN A 30 -12.43 0.84 -2.53
CA ASN A 30 -13.53 0.31 -3.34
C ASN A 30 -14.03 -1.05 -2.85
N SER A 31 -13.12 -1.95 -2.48
CA SER A 31 -13.51 -3.28 -1.98
C SER A 31 -14.16 -3.19 -0.60
N TYR A 32 -13.65 -2.31 0.26
CA TYR A 32 -14.23 -2.04 1.57
C TYR A 32 -15.62 -1.41 1.48
N ALA A 33 -15.83 -0.47 0.56
CA ALA A 33 -17.13 0.17 0.35
C ALA A 33 -18.24 -0.84 0.03
N LYS A 34 -17.93 -1.95 -0.64
CA LYS A 34 -18.88 -3.05 -0.93
C LYS A 34 -19.34 -3.80 0.33
N LEU A 35 -18.60 -3.71 1.43
CA LEU A 35 -18.95 -4.36 2.70
C LEU A 35 -19.93 -3.52 3.54
N LEU A 36 -20.13 -2.24 3.19
CA LEU A 36 -21.02 -1.35 3.93
C LEU A 36 -22.47 -1.84 3.84
N ARG A 37 -23.10 -2.00 5.00
CA ARG A 37 -24.51 -2.45 5.13
C ARG A 37 -25.49 -1.30 5.34
N PHE A 38 -25.04 -0.07 5.11
CA PHE A 38 -25.82 1.15 5.28
C PHE A 38 -25.52 2.11 4.13
N LYS A 39 -26.43 3.06 3.90
CA LYS A 39 -26.21 4.15 2.95
C LYS A 39 -25.39 5.24 3.64
N PRO A 40 -24.18 5.58 3.15
CA PRO A 40 -23.41 6.68 3.73
C PRO A 40 -24.14 8.01 3.60
N GLU A 41 -24.12 8.81 4.67
CA GLU A 41 -24.65 10.17 4.71
C GLU A 41 -23.56 11.13 5.23
N ILE A 42 -23.57 12.36 4.74
CA ILE A 42 -22.61 13.38 5.16
C ILE A 42 -22.98 13.85 6.57
N PRO A 43 -22.10 13.70 7.58
CA PRO A 43 -22.42 14.10 8.94
C PRO A 43 -22.50 15.63 9.07
N LYS A 44 -23.33 16.11 10.00
CA LYS A 44 -23.41 17.54 10.33
C LYS A 44 -22.04 18.04 10.79
N GLY A 45 -21.56 19.14 10.20
CA GLY A 45 -20.26 19.71 10.51
C GLY A 45 -19.08 19.06 9.76
N ALA A 46 -19.35 18.16 8.80
CA ALA A 46 -18.31 17.71 7.88
C ALA A 46 -17.71 18.91 7.13
N VAL A 47 -16.38 18.95 7.06
CA VAL A 47 -15.63 19.92 6.26
C VAL A 47 -15.21 19.22 4.98
N GLU A 48 -15.54 19.81 3.84
CA GLU A 48 -15.10 19.31 2.54
C GLU A 48 -13.58 19.46 2.41
N ILE A 49 -12.94 18.39 1.91
CA ILE A 49 -11.52 18.36 1.65
C ILE A 49 -11.32 18.10 0.16
N CYS A 50 -10.85 19.12 -0.55
CA CYS A 50 -10.40 19.04 -1.95
C CYS A 50 -8.87 18.86 -2.02
N ALA A 51 -8.34 18.41 -3.15
CA ALA A 51 -6.90 18.20 -3.36
C ALA A 51 -6.08 19.45 -3.02
N GLU A 52 -6.58 20.61 -3.42
CA GLU A 52 -6.01 21.93 -3.16
C GLU A 52 -5.99 22.23 -1.66
N SER A 53 -7.10 21.98 -0.97
CA SER A 53 -7.23 22.23 0.47
C SER A 53 -6.28 21.35 1.30
N MET A 54 -6.00 20.12 0.85
CA MET A 54 -5.03 19.23 1.49
C MET A 54 -3.60 19.77 1.40
N ALA A 55 -3.26 20.40 0.27
CA ALA A 55 -1.94 20.97 0.06
C ALA A 55 -1.77 22.38 0.67
N CYS A 56 -2.86 23.12 0.91
CA CYS A 56 -2.85 24.50 1.38
C CYS A 56 -2.09 24.70 2.71
N SER A 57 -2.22 23.77 3.66
CA SER A 57 -1.55 23.86 4.95
C SER A 57 -0.09 23.41 4.93
N LEU A 58 0.35 22.74 3.86
CA LEU A 58 1.69 22.16 3.75
C LEU A 58 2.71 23.17 3.22
N ARG A 59 3.97 23.02 3.64
CA ARG A 59 5.10 23.86 3.22
C ARG A 59 6.31 23.01 2.82
N GLY A 60 7.22 23.62 2.06
CA GLY A 60 8.48 23.01 1.65
C GLY A 60 8.30 21.77 0.76
N ALA A 61 9.25 20.83 0.86
CA ALA A 61 9.30 19.63 0.01
C ALA A 61 8.00 18.80 0.03
N ARG A 62 7.30 18.74 1.18
CA ARG A 62 6.05 17.99 1.30
C ARG A 62 4.94 18.55 0.41
N LYS A 63 4.86 19.89 0.30
CA LYS A 63 3.91 20.54 -0.61
C LYS A 63 4.27 20.22 -2.07
N ASN A 64 5.55 20.34 -2.42
CA ASN A 64 6.02 20.10 -3.78
C ASN A 64 5.72 18.66 -4.22
N PHE A 65 6.08 17.66 -3.39
CA PHE A 65 5.82 16.26 -3.72
C PHE A 65 4.32 15.95 -3.87
N MET A 66 3.45 16.55 -3.05
CA MET A 66 2.00 16.39 -3.20
C MET A 66 1.51 16.95 -4.54
N VAL A 67 1.91 18.18 -4.88
CA VAL A 67 1.51 18.84 -6.14
C VAL A 67 2.05 18.10 -7.35
N GLU A 68 3.31 17.67 -7.33
CA GLU A 68 3.93 16.89 -8.42
C GLU A 68 3.28 15.52 -8.60
N SER A 69 2.76 14.92 -7.52
CA SER A 69 2.07 13.64 -7.57
C SER A 69 0.58 13.73 -7.95
N MET A 70 0.07 14.95 -8.19
CA MET A 70 -1.34 15.18 -8.47
C MET A 70 -1.73 14.59 -9.84
N VAL A 71 -2.77 13.76 -9.85
CA VAL A 71 -3.30 13.15 -11.08
C VAL A 71 -4.16 14.19 -11.80
N LEU A 72 -3.68 14.69 -12.95
CA LEU A 72 -4.35 15.74 -13.72
C LEU A 72 -5.39 15.20 -14.72
N SER A 73 -5.26 13.94 -15.10
CA SER A 73 -6.17 13.28 -16.02
C SER A 73 -6.36 11.81 -15.62
N PRO A 74 -7.49 11.19 -15.99
CA PRO A 74 -7.64 9.75 -15.87
C PRO A 74 -6.49 9.01 -16.56
N SER A 75 -6.15 7.83 -16.04
CA SER A 75 -5.19 6.94 -16.68
C SER A 75 -5.79 6.37 -17.97
N ASP A 76 -5.04 6.42 -19.08
CA ASP A 76 -5.41 5.75 -20.34
C ASP A 76 -5.34 4.22 -20.23
N THR A 77 -4.63 3.71 -19.23
CA THR A 77 -4.60 2.29 -18.90
C THR A 77 -5.68 1.94 -17.87
N PRO A 78 -6.40 0.81 -18.02
CA PRO A 78 -7.32 0.36 -17.00
C PRO A 78 -6.57 0.08 -15.68
N PRO A 79 -7.25 0.18 -14.52
CA PRO A 79 -6.68 -0.21 -13.24
C PRO A 79 -6.11 -1.64 -13.28
N CYS A 80 -5.06 -1.91 -12.51
CA CYS A 80 -4.54 -3.26 -12.41
C CYS A 80 -5.62 -4.22 -11.88
N THR A 81 -5.66 -5.44 -12.40
CA THR A 81 -6.53 -6.47 -11.82
C THR A 81 -5.88 -6.98 -10.55
N MET A 82 -6.47 -6.65 -9.40
CA MET A 82 -6.05 -7.24 -8.14
C MET A 82 -6.21 -8.77 -8.25
N PRO A 83 -5.20 -9.56 -7.84
CA PRO A 83 -5.33 -11.02 -7.84
C PRO A 83 -6.56 -11.43 -7.02
N PRO A 84 -7.17 -12.58 -7.36
CA PRO A 84 -8.35 -13.05 -6.64
C PRO A 84 -8.02 -13.18 -5.14
N PRO A 85 -9.02 -12.98 -4.26
CA PRO A 85 -8.82 -13.16 -2.84
C PRO A 85 -8.34 -14.58 -2.57
N TYR A 86 -7.48 -14.74 -1.55
CA TYR A 86 -7.05 -16.05 -1.11
C TYR A 86 -8.26 -16.90 -0.75
N THR A 87 -8.25 -18.16 -1.19
CA THR A 87 -9.09 -19.19 -0.60
C THR A 87 -8.63 -19.43 0.84
N ILE A 88 -9.48 -20.05 1.66
CA ILE A 88 -9.13 -20.36 3.06
C ILE A 88 -7.86 -21.22 3.10
N GLU A 89 -7.74 -22.19 2.19
CA GLU A 89 -6.61 -23.11 2.14
C GLU A 89 -5.32 -22.40 1.73
N SER A 90 -5.37 -21.59 0.67
CA SER A 90 -4.20 -20.83 0.19
C SER A 90 -3.75 -19.76 1.19
N LEU A 91 -4.68 -19.14 1.91
CA LEU A 91 -4.36 -18.21 2.99
C LEU A 91 -3.66 -18.93 4.15
N GLN A 92 -4.16 -20.10 4.57
CA GLN A 92 -3.54 -20.89 5.64
C GLN A 92 -2.12 -21.33 5.28
N GLN A 93 -1.93 -21.83 4.05
CA GLN A 93 -0.61 -22.22 3.55
C GLN A 93 0.36 -21.05 3.56
N PHE A 94 -0.06 -19.89 3.05
CA PHE A 94 0.76 -18.67 3.05
C PHE A 94 1.15 -18.24 4.47
N LEU A 95 0.22 -18.26 5.42
CA LEU A 95 0.49 -17.91 6.81
C LEU A 95 1.48 -18.88 7.47
N GLN A 96 1.34 -20.17 7.21
CA GLN A 96 2.24 -21.20 7.74
C GLN A 96 3.65 -21.06 7.16
N GLU A 97 3.78 -20.82 5.85
CA GLU A 97 5.06 -20.60 5.19
C GLU A 97 5.75 -19.36 5.75
N LYS A 98 5.00 -18.27 5.94
CA LYS A 98 5.50 -17.05 6.57
C LYS A 98 6.04 -17.32 7.98
N GLU A 99 5.30 -18.05 8.82
CA GLU A 99 5.77 -18.39 10.18
C GLU A 99 7.06 -19.21 10.17
N ASN A 100 7.15 -20.21 9.28
CA ASN A 100 8.35 -21.02 9.13
C ASN A 100 9.57 -20.16 8.73
N LEU A 101 9.41 -19.28 7.74
CA LEU A 101 10.46 -18.38 7.29
C LEU A 101 10.92 -17.43 8.41
N ILE A 102 9.99 -16.87 9.18
CA ILE A 102 10.32 -16.04 10.36
C ILE A 102 11.11 -16.84 11.39
N GLY A 103 10.73 -18.11 11.64
CA GLY A 103 11.46 -19.01 12.52
C GLY A 103 12.91 -19.24 12.07
N GLN A 104 13.11 -19.52 10.77
CA GLN A 104 14.44 -19.74 10.20
C GLN A 104 15.34 -18.49 10.28
N VAL A 105 14.78 -17.29 10.13
CA VAL A 105 15.56 -16.05 10.27
C VAL A 105 15.99 -15.84 11.73
N LYS A 106 15.09 -16.09 12.70
CA LYS A 106 15.42 -15.96 14.13
C LYS A 106 16.52 -16.93 14.56
N THR A 107 16.46 -18.19 14.15
CA THR A 107 17.51 -19.17 14.49
C THR A 107 18.85 -18.85 13.84
N ARG A 108 18.84 -18.32 12.61
CA ARG A 108 20.06 -17.81 11.95
C ARG A 108 20.69 -16.61 12.67
N ALA A 109 19.90 -15.77 13.33
CA ALA A 109 20.42 -14.68 14.16
C ALA A 109 21.07 -15.22 15.44
N MET A 110 20.43 -16.18 16.11
CA MET A 110 20.96 -16.81 17.33
C MET A 110 22.29 -17.56 17.09
N ASN A 111 22.41 -18.28 15.96
CA ASN A 111 23.63 -19.01 15.62
C ASN A 111 24.80 -18.10 15.19
N LYS A 112 24.58 -16.78 15.05
CA LYS A 112 25.63 -15.79 14.78
C LYS A 112 26.17 -15.10 16.04
N GLU A 113 25.45 -15.21 17.16
CA GLU A 113 25.82 -14.64 18.47
C GLU A 113 26.51 -15.67 19.38
N LEU A 114 26.67 -16.92 18.92
CA LEU A 114 27.41 -18.00 19.58
C LEU A 114 28.78 -18.21 18.93
#